data_AF-A0A363RRM9-F1
#
_entry.id   AF-A0A363RRM9-F1
#
_cell.length_a   1.000
_cell.length_b   1.000
_cell.length_c   1.000
_cell.angle_alpha   90.00
_cell.angle_beta   90.00
_cell.angle_gamma   90.00
#
_symmetry.space_group_name_H-M   'P 1'
#
loop_
_entity.id
_entity.type
_entity.pdbx_description
1 polymer ?
#
loop_
_entity_poly.entity_id
_entity_poly.type
_entity_poly.pdbx_seq_one_letter_code
_entity_poly.pdbx_strand_id
1 'polypeptide(L)'
;MSDEELRAETDRIAAQYSTAIAHCQSLQGNDKHICIEDAKGSQRVAQAERDAKVLGDAGHSYQVRVARAEADYRVANERCNEMRGDAVGICKKDAEAAYRKAQQDAQVKRVEAPPAMSTDRPLTPLAPARSDLPLANPPR
;
A
#
# COMPACT_ATOMS: atom_id res chain seq x y z
N MET A 1 1.78 -6.69 -15.80
CA MET A 1 0.52 -6.02 -16.12
C MET A 1 0.68 -5.48 -17.53
N SER A 2 -0.23 -5.78 -18.45
CA SER A 2 -0.21 -5.17 -19.79
C SER A 2 -0.68 -3.71 -19.75
N ASP A 3 -0.41 -2.96 -20.80
CA ASP A 3 -0.88 -1.56 -20.92
C ASP A 3 -2.41 -1.48 -20.87
N GLU A 4 -3.09 -2.48 -21.43
CA GLU A 4 -4.56 -2.58 -21.38
C GLU A 4 -5.06 -2.84 -19.95
N GLU A 5 -4.44 -3.76 -19.21
CA GLU A 5 -4.77 -4.02 -17.80
C GLU A 5 -4.49 -2.78 -16.93
N LEU A 6 -3.41 -2.04 -17.19
CA LEU A 6 -3.05 -0.83 -16.46
C LEU A 6 -4.07 0.29 -16.69
N ARG A 7 -4.51 0.46 -17.95
CA ARG A 7 -5.59 1.40 -18.31
C ARG A 7 -6.89 1.00 -17.65
N ALA A 8 -7.29 -0.27 -17.75
CA ALA A 8 -8.51 -0.78 -17.15
C ALA A 8 -8.53 -0.59 -15.62
N GLU A 9 -7.41 -0.83 -14.95
CA GLU A 9 -7.27 -0.60 -13.51
C GLU A 9 -7.35 0.88 -13.15
N THR A 10 -6.74 1.75 -13.95
CA THR A 10 -6.82 3.21 -13.75
C THR A 10 -8.25 3.73 -13.94
N ASP A 11 -8.95 3.26 -14.98
CA ASP A 11 -10.36 3.58 -15.24
C ASP A 11 -11.25 3.08 -14.10
N ARG A 12 -10.98 1.88 -13.57
CA ARG A 12 -11.69 1.31 -12.42
C ARG A 12 -11.53 2.17 -11.17
N ILE A 13 -10.30 2.60 -10.84
CA ILE A 13 -10.01 3.46 -9.70
C ILE A 13 -10.74 4.80 -9.85
N ALA A 14 -10.73 5.39 -11.04
CA ALA A 14 -11.42 6.65 -11.31
C ALA A 14 -12.96 6.52 -11.18
N ALA A 15 -13.54 5.44 -11.69
CA ALA A 15 -14.98 5.17 -11.58
C ALA A 15 -15.41 4.95 -10.11
N GLN A 16 -14.60 4.22 -9.32
CA GLN A 16 -14.85 4.03 -7.89
C GLN A 16 -14.78 5.35 -7.13
N TYR A 17 -13.77 6.18 -7.39
CA TYR A 17 -13.66 7.51 -6.81
C TYR A 17 -14.87 8.38 -7.16
N SER A 18 -15.25 8.44 -8.44
CA SER A 18 -16.41 9.20 -8.89
C SER A 18 -17.70 8.75 -8.20
N THR A 19 -17.90 7.44 -8.05
CA THR A 19 -19.07 6.87 -7.36
C THR A 19 -19.07 7.23 -5.87
N ALA A 20 -17.91 7.13 -5.20
CA ALA A 20 -17.76 7.50 -3.81
C ALA A 20 -18.05 8.99 -3.58
N ILE A 21 -17.52 9.88 -4.44
CA ILE A 21 -17.80 11.32 -4.35
C ILE A 21 -19.28 11.61 -4.59
N ALA A 22 -19.92 10.97 -5.56
CA ALA A 22 -21.36 11.13 -5.79
C ALA A 22 -22.18 10.70 -4.55
N HIS A 23 -21.79 9.62 -3.89
CA HIS A 23 -22.38 9.23 -2.61
C HIS A 23 -22.16 10.30 -1.52
N CYS A 24 -20.94 10.82 -1.37
CA CYS A 24 -20.65 11.85 -0.37
C CYS A 24 -21.46 13.14 -0.59
N GLN A 25 -21.91 13.43 -1.82
CA GLN A 25 -22.73 14.61 -2.10
C GLN A 25 -24.11 14.58 -1.41
N SER A 26 -24.64 13.40 -1.06
CA SER A 26 -25.90 13.29 -0.30
C SER A 26 -25.74 13.57 1.19
N LEU A 27 -24.51 13.66 1.69
CA LEU A 27 -24.20 13.95 3.08
C LEU A 27 -24.12 15.47 3.33
N GLN A 28 -24.12 15.88 4.59
CA GLN A 28 -24.03 17.28 4.99
C GLN A 28 -23.07 17.45 6.18
N GLY A 29 -22.61 18.68 6.40
CA GLY A 29 -21.73 19.00 7.52
C GLY A 29 -20.45 18.17 7.52
N ASN A 30 -19.99 17.80 8.72
CA ASN A 30 -18.73 17.10 8.91
C ASN A 30 -18.71 15.70 8.27
N ASP A 31 -19.84 15.00 8.28
CA ASP A 31 -19.98 13.68 7.64
C ASP A 31 -19.62 13.73 6.15
N LYS A 32 -20.02 14.81 5.46
CA LYS A 32 -19.64 15.02 4.05
C LYS A 32 -18.14 15.19 3.89
N HIS A 33 -17.49 15.95 4.78
CA HIS A 33 -16.05 16.18 4.72
C HIS A 33 -15.27 14.89 4.98
N ILE A 34 -15.66 14.13 6.02
CA ILE A 34 -15.09 12.81 6.32
C ILE A 34 -15.21 11.88 5.10
N CYS A 35 -16.41 11.78 4.51
CA CYS A 35 -16.64 10.94 3.34
C CYS A 35 -15.75 11.33 2.15
N ILE A 36 -15.62 12.63 1.87
CA ILE A 36 -14.77 13.12 0.77
C ILE A 36 -13.29 12.82 1.02
N GLU A 37 -12.79 12.99 2.25
CA GLU A 37 -11.39 12.70 2.56
C GLU A 37 -11.11 11.19 2.54
N ASP A 38 -12.06 10.36 2.97
CA ASP A 38 -11.99 8.90 2.85
C ASP A 38 -11.96 8.44 1.38
N ALA A 39 -12.83 9.00 0.53
CA ALA A 39 -12.86 8.72 -0.91
C ALA A 39 -11.54 9.12 -1.60
N LYS A 40 -11.01 10.31 -1.28
CA LYS A 40 -9.71 10.75 -1.81
C LYS A 40 -8.56 9.87 -1.29
N GLY A 41 -8.59 9.50 -0.02
CA GLY A 41 -7.61 8.61 0.60
C GLY A 41 -7.58 7.25 -0.08
N SER A 42 -8.74 6.63 -0.23
CA SER A 42 -8.93 5.38 -0.96
C SER A 42 -8.41 5.43 -2.39
N GLN A 43 -8.67 6.53 -3.11
CA GLN A 43 -8.14 6.75 -4.47
C GLN A 43 -6.61 6.78 -4.49
N ARG A 44 -5.97 7.54 -3.58
CA ARG A 44 -4.50 7.63 -3.51
C ARG A 44 -3.86 6.28 -3.16
N VAL A 45 -4.46 5.55 -2.22
CA VAL A 45 -4.00 4.21 -1.84
C VAL A 45 -4.08 3.26 -3.02
N ALA A 46 -5.21 3.22 -3.74
CA ALA A 46 -5.39 2.34 -4.88
C ALA A 46 -4.42 2.67 -6.03
N GLN A 47 -4.14 3.96 -6.27
CA GLN A 47 -3.12 4.38 -7.25
C GLN A 47 -1.72 3.90 -6.85
N ALA A 48 -1.33 4.08 -5.58
CA ALA A 48 -0.05 3.59 -5.08
C ALA A 48 0.06 2.07 -5.14
N GLU A 49 -1.03 1.34 -4.85
CA GLU A 49 -1.07 -0.12 -4.92
C GLU A 49 -0.95 -0.63 -6.36
N ARG A 50 -1.60 0.04 -7.31
CA ARG A 50 -1.41 -0.22 -8.74
C ARG A 50 0.06 -0.01 -9.13
N ASP A 51 0.68 1.09 -8.73
CA ASP A 51 2.08 1.37 -9.07
C ASP A 51 3.03 0.36 -8.44
N ALA A 52 2.79 -0.03 -7.19
CA ALA A 52 3.52 -1.10 -6.54
C ALA A 52 3.32 -2.46 -7.23
N LYS A 53 2.14 -2.73 -7.81
CA LYS A 53 1.89 -3.96 -8.58
C LYS A 53 2.62 -3.96 -9.93
N VAL A 54 2.86 -2.80 -10.53
CA VAL A 54 3.61 -2.65 -11.79
C VAL A 54 5.11 -2.74 -11.55
N LEU A 55 5.62 -2.03 -10.54
CA LEU A 55 7.05 -1.80 -10.35
C LEU A 55 7.67 -2.74 -9.30
N GLY A 56 6.90 -3.15 -8.28
CA GLY A 56 7.27 -4.24 -7.36
C GLY A 56 8.43 -3.94 -6.39
N ASP A 57 8.95 -2.71 -6.36
CA ASP A 57 10.10 -2.36 -5.51
C ASP A 57 9.70 -1.88 -4.10
N ALA A 58 10.70 -1.82 -3.22
CA ALA A 58 10.54 -1.35 -1.84
C ALA A 58 10.10 0.13 -1.74
N GLY A 59 10.42 0.95 -2.74
CA GLY A 59 10.02 2.36 -2.82
C GLY A 59 8.51 2.50 -3.04
N HIS A 60 7.93 1.74 -3.96
CA HIS A 60 6.49 1.75 -4.22
C HIS A 60 5.71 1.07 -3.08
N SER A 61 6.27 0.00 -2.50
CA SER A 61 5.71 -0.57 -1.26
C SER A 61 5.70 0.43 -0.10
N TYR A 62 6.71 1.29 0.01
CA TYR A 62 6.74 2.39 0.96
C TYR A 62 5.68 3.46 0.65
N GLN A 63 5.53 3.85 -0.62
CA GLN A 63 4.51 4.81 -1.04
C GLN A 63 3.10 4.33 -0.70
N VAL A 64 2.79 3.04 -0.86
CA VAL A 64 1.50 2.46 -0.42
C VAL A 64 1.27 2.68 1.08
N ARG A 65 2.29 2.42 1.90
CA ARG A 65 2.19 2.59 3.36
C ARG A 65 2.00 4.05 3.75
N VAL A 66 2.72 4.97 3.10
CA VAL A 66 2.57 6.41 3.32
C VAL A 66 1.20 6.91 2.87
N ALA A 67 0.72 6.47 1.71
CA ALA A 67 -0.61 6.84 1.20
C ALA A 67 -1.72 6.40 2.15
N ARG A 68 -1.62 5.19 2.72
CA ARG A 68 -2.55 4.69 3.75
C ARG A 68 -2.49 5.54 5.02
N ALA A 69 -1.28 5.81 5.53
CA ALA A 69 -1.09 6.64 6.72
C ALA A 69 -1.66 8.06 6.52
N GLU A 70 -1.49 8.65 5.34
CA GLU A 70 -2.04 9.97 5.02
C GLU A 70 -3.57 9.93 4.91
N ALA A 71 -4.14 8.89 4.32
CA ALA A 71 -5.59 8.69 4.24
C ALA A 71 -6.20 8.62 5.65
N ASP A 72 -5.63 7.77 6.52
CA ASP A 72 -6.07 7.61 7.90
C ASP A 72 -5.97 8.94 8.68
N TYR A 73 -4.85 9.66 8.51
CA TYR A 73 -4.63 10.96 9.14
C TYR A 73 -5.67 12.00 8.72
N ARG A 74 -5.98 12.11 7.43
CA ARG A 74 -6.96 13.10 6.94
C ARG A 74 -8.36 12.82 7.46
N VAL A 75 -8.79 11.55 7.43
CA VAL A 75 -10.07 11.13 8.02
C VAL A 75 -10.10 11.40 9.53
N ALA A 76 -9.01 11.10 10.25
CA ALA A 76 -8.90 11.37 11.68
C ALA A 76 -9.01 12.86 11.99
N ASN A 77 -8.38 13.74 11.20
CA ASN A 77 -8.50 15.19 11.39
C ASN A 77 -9.93 15.69 11.22
N GLU A 78 -10.65 15.22 10.20
CA GLU A 78 -12.05 15.60 10.01
C GLU A 78 -12.92 15.08 11.15
N ARG A 79 -12.68 13.87 11.65
CA ARG A 79 -13.37 13.35 12.85
C ARG A 79 -13.08 14.19 14.11
N CYS A 80 -11.85 14.68 14.26
CA CYS A 80 -11.52 15.57 15.38
C CYS A 80 -12.32 16.88 15.36
N ASN A 81 -12.78 17.33 14.19
CA ASN A 81 -13.57 18.56 14.07
C ASN A 81 -14.99 18.43 14.67
N GLU A 82 -15.45 17.22 15.00
CA GLU A 82 -16.73 17.00 15.69
C GLU A 82 -16.67 17.27 17.19
N MET A 83 -15.45 17.31 17.74
CA MET A 83 -15.21 17.59 19.15
C MET A 83 -15.39 19.09 19.45
N ARG A 84 -15.33 19.45 20.74
CA ARG A 84 -15.51 20.83 21.19
C ARG A 84 -14.39 21.27 22.13
N GLY A 85 -14.09 22.57 22.09
CA GLY A 85 -13.07 23.17 22.95
C GLY A 85 -11.68 22.55 22.75
N ASP A 86 -10.94 22.42 23.85
CA ASP A 86 -9.55 21.94 23.83
C ASP A 86 -9.41 20.50 23.32
N ALA A 87 -10.48 19.70 23.36
CA ALA A 87 -10.47 18.33 22.86
C ALA A 87 -10.15 18.22 21.37
N VAL A 88 -10.54 19.22 20.55
CA VAL A 88 -10.20 19.26 19.11
C VAL A 88 -8.69 19.32 18.92
N GLY A 89 -8.01 20.19 19.67
CA GLY A 89 -6.56 20.38 19.57
C GLY A 89 -5.77 19.16 20.03
N ILE A 90 -6.24 18.50 21.09
CA ILE A 90 -5.64 17.25 21.60
C ILE A 90 -5.80 16.14 20.56
N CYS A 91 -7.02 15.93 20.05
CA CYS A 91 -7.30 14.91 19.04
C CYS A 91 -6.43 15.07 17.78
N LYS A 92 -6.28 16.30 17.27
CA LYS A 92 -5.44 16.56 16.08
C LYS A 92 -3.96 16.27 16.33
N LYS A 93 -3.45 16.58 17.53
CA LYS A 93 -2.07 16.24 17.92
C LYS A 93 -1.87 14.72 17.98
N ASP A 94 -2.84 14.00 18.53
CA ASP A 94 -2.79 12.53 18.58
C ASP A 94 -2.83 11.92 17.18
N ALA A 95 -3.68 12.45 16.29
CA ALA A 95 -3.73 12.05 14.88
C ALA A 95 -2.39 12.32 14.17
N GLU A 96 -1.76 13.46 14.41
CA GLU A 96 -0.45 13.78 13.85
C GLU A 96 0.65 12.86 14.39
N ALA A 97 0.64 12.54 15.67
CA ALA A 97 1.57 11.61 16.27
C ALA A 97 1.43 10.20 15.68
N ALA A 98 0.19 9.73 15.50
CA ALA A 98 -0.09 8.46 14.83
C ALA A 98 0.40 8.46 13.37
N TYR A 99 0.18 9.55 12.63
CA TYR A 99 0.67 9.70 11.26
C TYR A 99 2.19 9.65 11.17
N ARG A 100 2.90 10.38 12.04
CA ARG A 100 4.37 10.37 12.12
C ARG A 100 4.89 8.99 12.44
N LYS A 101 4.27 8.29 13.40
CA LYS A 101 4.61 6.92 13.74
C LYS A 101 4.42 5.97 12.54
N ALA A 102 3.29 6.07 11.83
CA ALA A 102 3.03 5.24 10.67
C ALA A 102 4.06 5.47 9.53
N GLN A 103 4.49 6.72 9.32
CA GLN A 103 5.56 7.03 8.36
C GLN A 103 6.92 6.45 8.78
N GLN A 104 7.26 6.51 10.07
CA GLN A 104 8.47 5.89 10.60
C GLN A 104 8.44 4.37 10.44
N ASP A 105 7.32 3.73 10.79
CA ASP A 105 7.12 2.30 10.63
C ASP A 105 7.20 1.90 9.14
N ALA A 106 6.65 2.72 8.23
CA ALA A 106 6.79 2.54 6.78
C ALA A 106 8.25 2.63 6.32
N GLN A 107 9.02 3.60 6.84
CA GLN A 107 10.43 3.76 6.53
C GLN A 107 11.27 2.59 7.05
N VAL A 108 10.99 2.09 8.26
CA VAL A 108 11.63 0.88 8.80
C VAL A 108 11.36 -0.29 7.85
N LYS A 109 10.10 -0.52 7.45
CA LYS A 109 9.76 -1.59 6.50
C LYS A 109 10.42 -1.45 5.13
N ARG A 110 10.66 -0.22 4.67
CA ARG A 110 11.39 0.04 3.43
C ARG A 110 12.86 -0.37 3.53
N VAL A 111 13.50 -0.06 4.66
CA VAL A 111 14.92 -0.38 4.90
C VAL A 111 15.12 -1.87 5.18
N GLU A 112 14.17 -2.51 5.87
CA GLU A 112 14.16 -3.95 6.12
C GLU A 112 13.88 -4.78 4.87
N ALA A 113 13.30 -4.18 3.82
CA ALA A 113 12.98 -4.89 2.61
C ALA A 113 14.26 -5.45 1.98
N PRO A 114 14.27 -6.73 1.56
CA PRO A 114 15.40 -7.27 0.82
C PRO A 114 15.62 -6.41 -0.43
N PRO A 115 16.87 -6.26 -0.90
CA PRO A 115 17.12 -5.59 -2.17
C PRO A 115 16.23 -6.26 -3.23
N ALA A 116 15.62 -5.43 -4.11
CA ALA A 116 14.88 -5.95 -5.25
C ALA A 116 15.74 -7.03 -5.89
N MET A 117 15.19 -8.24 -6.07
CA MET A 117 15.95 -9.34 -6.65
C MET A 117 16.52 -8.86 -7.98
N SER A 118 17.80 -8.50 -7.97
CA SER A 118 18.51 -8.18 -9.20
C SER A 118 18.42 -9.45 -10.03
N THR A 119 17.92 -9.33 -11.25
CA THR A 119 17.96 -10.41 -12.23
C THR A 119 19.41 -10.79 -12.59
N ASP A 120 20.41 -10.05 -12.10
CA ASP A 120 21.82 -10.46 -12.08
C ASP A 120 22.11 -11.42 -10.92
N ARG A 121 21.49 -12.59 -10.93
CA ARG A 121 22.14 -13.71 -10.25
C ARG A 121 23.19 -14.26 -11.22
N PRO A 122 24.51 -14.13 -10.96
CA PRO A 122 25.47 -14.93 -11.71
C PRO A 122 25.04 -16.39 -11.56
N LEU A 123 24.89 -17.08 -12.69
CA LEU A 123 24.60 -18.50 -12.74
C LEU A 123 25.65 -19.19 -11.87
N THR A 124 25.27 -19.63 -10.67
CA THR A 124 26.06 -20.62 -9.94
C THR A 124 26.19 -21.81 -10.90
N PRO A 125 27.42 -22.28 -11.23
CA PRO A 125 27.55 -23.43 -12.12
C PRO A 125 26.77 -24.58 -11.49
N LEU A 126 25.85 -25.17 -12.26
CA LEU A 126 25.25 -26.44 -11.87
C LEU A 126 26.39 -27.42 -11.61
N ALA A 127 26.50 -27.90 -10.38
CA ALA A 127 27.37 -29.03 -10.09
C ALA A 127 26.96 -30.20 -11.00
N PRO A 128 27.91 -30.92 -11.63
CA PRO A 128 27.56 -32.00 -12.53
C PRO A 128 26.80 -33.08 -11.76
N ALA A 129 25.67 -33.50 -12.31
CA ALA A 129 24.89 -34.63 -11.84
C ALA A 129 25.81 -35.86 -11.77
N ARG A 130 26.05 -36.37 -10.56
CA ARG A 130 26.65 -37.69 -10.38
C ARG A 130 25.57 -38.74 -10.65
N SER A 131 25.69 -39.37 -11.80
CA SER A 131 24.96 -40.56 -12.19
C SER A 131 25.48 -41.76 -11.40
N ASP A 132 24.91 -42.03 -10.23
CA ASP A 132 25.10 -43.32 -9.57
C ASP A 132 23.90 -44.21 -9.91
N LEU A 133 24.04 -45.00 -10.98
CA LEU A 133 23.15 -46.12 -11.29
C LEU A 133 23.37 -47.25 -10.26
N PRO A 134 22.34 -48.03 -9.91
CA PRO A 134 22.43 -49.06 -8.88
C PRO A 134 23.02 -50.34 -9.44
N LEU A 135 24.08 -50.88 -8.82
CA LEU A 135 24.43 -52.28 -9.00
C LEU A 135 23.72 -53.13 -7.94
N ALA A 136 22.64 -53.77 -8.40
CA ALA A 136 22.04 -54.90 -7.74
C ALA A 136 22.85 -56.18 -7.98
N ASN A 137 22.92 -57.01 -6.93
CA ASN A 137 22.81 -58.50 -6.88
C ASN A 137 23.90 -59.20 -6.04
N PRO A 138 23.68 -60.45 -5.58
CA PRO A 138 22.46 -61.15 -5.12
C PRO A 138 22.74 -61.90 -3.77
N PRO A 139 21.85 -62.75 -3.22
CA PRO A 139 22.03 -63.30 -1.87
C PRO A 139 22.80 -64.63 -1.86
N ARG A 140 23.51 -64.88 -0.75
CA ARG A 140 23.71 -66.20 -0.12
C ARG A 140 24.12 -66.03 1.33
#